data_AF-A0A6B3GE39-F1
#
_entry.id   AF-A0A6B3GE39-F1
#
_cell.length_a   1.000
_cell.length_b   1.000
_cell.length_c   1.000
_cell.angle_alpha   90.00
_cell.angle_beta   90.00
_cell.angle_gamma   90.00
#
_symmetry.space_group_name_H-M   'P 1'
#
loop_
_entity.id
_entity.type
_entity.pdbx_description
1 polymer ?
#
loop_
_entity_poly.entity_id
_entity_poly.type
_entity_poly.pdbx_seq_one_letter_code
_entity_poly.pdbx_strand_id
1 'polypeptide(L)'
;MPLVCFPYAGGTPSVFHRWARPLGTGVRVAPLLLPGRGLRLAEEPFTSMVPLVDAVTDALTDQGLDADCAFFGHSMGAVLAYEVACALRERGRPGPRGL
;
A
#
# COMPACT_ATOMS: atom_id res chain seq x y z
N MET A 1 -4.15 9.81 -11.24
CA MET A 1 -3.58 9.82 -9.87
C MET A 1 -3.49 8.38 -9.36
N PRO A 2 -2.35 7.92 -8.78
CA PRO A 2 -2.24 6.60 -8.17
C PRO A 2 -3.10 6.47 -6.92
N LEU A 3 -3.79 5.34 -6.76
CA LEU A 3 -4.46 4.92 -5.54
C LEU A 3 -3.72 3.68 -5.01
N VAL A 4 -2.89 3.85 -3.98
CA VAL A 4 -2.14 2.75 -3.36
C VAL A 4 -3.08 1.98 -2.45
N CYS A 5 -3.32 0.72 -2.77
CA CYS A 5 -4.32 -0.10 -2.08
C CYS A 5 -3.66 -1.13 -1.15
N PHE A 6 -3.96 -1.01 0.14
CA PHE A 6 -3.46 -1.85 1.21
C PHE A 6 -4.50 -2.96 1.52
N PRO A 7 -4.22 -4.23 1.18
CA PRO A 7 -5.16 -5.32 1.40
C PRO A 7 -5.33 -5.62 2.90
N TYR A 8 -6.46 -6.24 3.24
CA TYR A 8 -6.72 -6.75 4.59
C TYR A 8 -5.79 -7.93 4.96
N ALA A 9 -5.87 -8.41 6.20
CA ALA A 9 -5.10 -9.56 6.69
C ALA A 9 -5.37 -10.82 5.84
N GLY A 10 -4.31 -11.46 5.34
CA GLY A 10 -4.42 -12.57 4.36
C GLY A 10 -4.81 -12.16 2.92
N GLY A 11 -5.19 -10.90 2.66
CA GLY A 11 -5.54 -10.41 1.33
C GLY A 11 -4.37 -10.33 0.35
N THR A 12 -4.69 -10.30 -0.94
CA THR A 12 -3.75 -10.16 -2.07
C THR A 12 -4.25 -9.06 -3.02
N PRO A 13 -3.44 -8.61 -4.00
CA PRO A 13 -3.88 -7.61 -4.99
C PRO A 13 -5.18 -7.91 -5.72
N SER A 14 -5.57 -9.19 -5.83
CA SER A 14 -6.76 -9.62 -6.55
C SER A 14 -8.07 -9.03 -5.98
N VAL A 15 -8.07 -8.62 -4.71
CA VAL A 15 -9.25 -7.98 -4.08
C VAL A 15 -9.62 -6.65 -4.75
N PHE A 16 -8.66 -6.02 -5.44
CA PHE A 16 -8.83 -4.73 -6.13
C PHE A 16 -9.01 -4.86 -7.65
N HIS A 17 -8.99 -6.08 -8.23
CA HIS A 17 -8.95 -6.25 -9.70
C HIS A 17 -10.13 -5.61 -10.45
N ARG A 18 -11.30 -5.52 -9.82
CA ARG A 18 -12.52 -4.94 -10.41
C ARG A 18 -12.62 -3.43 -10.28
N TRP A 19 -11.67 -2.78 -9.61
CA TRP A 19 -11.77 -1.34 -9.30
C TRP A 19 -11.35 -0.45 -10.46
N ALA A 20 -10.48 -0.93 -11.35
CA ALA A 20 -10.00 -0.12 -12.48
C ALA A 20 -11.13 0.36 -13.40
N ARG A 21 -12.14 -0.49 -13.67
CA ARG A 21 -13.26 -0.15 -14.55
C ARG A 21 -14.17 0.97 -13.99
N PRO A 22 -14.73 0.87 -12.77
CA PRO A 22 -15.60 1.91 -12.23
C PRO A 22 -14.89 3.23 -11.90
N LEU A 23 -13.59 3.20 -11.58
CA LEU A 23 -12.81 4.41 -11.28
C LEU A 23 -12.36 5.19 -12.53
N GLY A 24 -12.46 4.58 -13.72
CA GLY A 24 -12.07 5.19 -14.98
C GLY A 24 -10.55 5.40 -15.11
N THR A 25 -10.13 6.14 -16.14
CA THR A 25 -8.71 6.34 -16.48
C THR A 25 -8.01 7.39 -15.61
N GLY A 26 -8.77 8.18 -14.85
CA GLY A 26 -8.24 9.20 -13.95
C GLY A 26 -7.53 8.65 -12.71
N VAL A 27 -7.80 7.39 -12.35
CA VAL A 27 -7.24 6.72 -11.17
C VAL A 27 -6.48 5.46 -11.59
N ARG A 28 -5.22 5.35 -11.16
CA ARG A 28 -4.39 4.15 -11.37
C ARG A 28 -4.37 3.34 -10.07
N VAL A 29 -5.09 2.24 -10.04
CA VAL A 29 -5.13 1.33 -8.88
C VAL A 29 -3.78 0.62 -8.75
N ALA A 30 -3.12 0.78 -7.60
CA ALA A 30 -1.78 0.27 -7.31
C ALA A 30 -1.80 -0.57 -6.02
N PRO A 31 -2.26 -1.84 -6.09
CA PRO A 31 -2.39 -2.68 -4.91
C PRO A 31 -1.05 -3.26 -4.44
N LEU A 32 -0.85 -3.34 -3.13
CA LEU A 32 0.32 -3.96 -2.53
C LEU A 32 0.25 -5.49 -2.58
N LEU A 33 1.39 -6.13 -2.89
CA LEU A 33 1.62 -7.56 -2.70
C LEU A 33 2.67 -7.75 -1.59
N LEU A 34 2.20 -8.07 -0.39
CA LEU A 34 3.05 -8.35 0.76
C LEU A 34 3.76 -9.72 0.62
N PRO A 35 4.94 -9.90 1.23
CA PRO A 35 5.61 -11.21 1.31
C PRO A 35 4.72 -12.30 1.92
N GLY A 36 4.98 -13.56 1.54
CA GLY A 36 4.22 -14.72 2.00
C GLY A 36 2.85 -14.87 1.35
N ARG A 37 2.60 -14.20 0.21
CA ARG A 37 1.29 -14.18 -0.47
C ARG A 37 1.41 -14.23 -1.98
N GLY A 38 0.45 -14.86 -2.65
CA GLY A 38 0.33 -14.87 -4.11
C GLY A 38 1.63 -15.29 -4.80
N LEU A 39 2.14 -14.43 -5.70
CA LEU A 39 3.41 -14.68 -6.40
C LEU A 39 4.65 -14.57 -5.49
N ARG A 40 4.52 -14.02 -4.28
CA ARG A 40 5.57 -13.90 -3.25
C ARG A 40 5.39 -14.93 -2.13
N LEU A 41 4.72 -16.05 -2.40
CA LEU A 41 4.39 -17.06 -1.37
C LEU A 41 5.63 -17.68 -0.70
N ALA A 42 6.74 -17.80 -1.44
CA ALA A 42 7.99 -18.37 -0.91
C ALA A 42 8.79 -17.41 -0.03
N GLU A 43 8.39 -16.14 0.05
CA GLU A 43 9.05 -15.14 0.91
C GLU A 43 8.45 -15.18 2.31
N GLU A 44 9.28 -15.00 3.34
CA GLU A 44 8.83 -14.98 4.73
C GLU A 44 7.88 -13.79 5.00
N PRO A 45 6.66 -14.01 5.54
CA PRO A 45 5.77 -12.92 5.88
C PRO A 45 6.26 -12.14 7.11
N PHE A 46 6.03 -10.83 7.13
CA PHE A 46 6.22 -10.03 8.34
C PHE A 46 5.24 -10.44 9.43
N THR A 47 5.75 -10.58 10.66
CA THR A 47 4.98 -10.92 11.87
C THR A 47 4.81 -9.74 12.83
N SER A 48 5.36 -8.57 12.50
CA SER A 48 5.25 -7.33 13.25
C SER A 48 4.96 -6.15 12.32
N MET A 49 4.21 -5.16 12.80
CA MET A 49 3.79 -4.00 12.02
C MET A 49 4.94 -3.05 11.70
N VAL A 50 5.84 -2.79 12.66
CA VAL A 50 6.94 -1.83 12.49
C VAL A 50 7.85 -2.17 11.30
N PRO A 51 8.45 -3.38 11.20
CA PRO A 51 9.31 -3.71 10.05
C PRO A 51 8.52 -3.78 8.73
N LEU A 52 7.22 -4.09 8.78
CA LEU A 52 6.35 -4.06 7.61
C LEU A 52 6.13 -2.63 7.10
N VAL A 53 5.85 -1.69 8.01
CA VAL A 53 5.68 -0.26 7.69
C VAL A 53 6.97 0.29 7.07
N ASP A 54 8.13 -0.02 7.65
CA ASP A 54 9.41 0.43 7.12
C ASP A 54 9.65 -0.08 5.70
N ALA A 55 9.49 -1.39 5.48
CA ALA A 55 9.69 -2.01 4.18
C ALA A 55 8.72 -1.50 3.11
N VAL A 56 7.45 -1.27 3.48
CA VAL A 56 6.46 -0.70 2.55
C VAL A 56 6.78 0.76 2.25
N THR A 57 7.20 1.54 3.24
CA THR A 57 7.57 2.95 3.07
C THR A 57 8.76 3.09 2.12
N ASP A 58 9.80 2.26 2.29
CA ASP A 58 10.96 2.22 1.38
C ASP A 58 10.51 1.86 -0.03
N ALA A 59 9.74 0.78 -0.19
CA ALA A 59 9.26 0.33 -1.49
C ALA A 59 8.39 1.37 -2.21
N LEU A 60 7.55 2.11 -1.49
CA LEU A 60 6.75 3.19 -2.09
C LEU A 60 7.62 4.37 -2.51
N THR A 61 8.61 4.73 -1.70
CA THR A 61 9.56 5.82 -2.01
C THR A 61 10.38 5.48 -3.25
N ASP A 62 10.93 4.26 -3.33
CA ASP A 62 11.73 3.79 -4.47
C ASP A 62 10.94 3.77 -5.79
N GLN A 63 9.63 3.56 -5.70
CA GLN A 63 8.71 3.55 -6.84
C GLN A 63 8.09 4.93 -7.16
N GLY A 64 8.45 5.98 -6.41
CA GLY A 64 7.86 7.32 -6.55
C GLY A 64 6.35 7.34 -6.27
N LEU A 65 5.88 6.44 -5.40
CA LEU A 65 4.48 6.34 -4.94
C LEU A 65 4.29 6.97 -3.55
N ASP A 66 5.22 7.81 -3.12
CA ASP A 66 5.21 8.59 -1.88
C ASP A 66 4.80 10.06 -2.08
N ALA A 67 4.46 10.46 -3.32
CA ALA A 67 3.99 11.79 -3.69
C ALA A 67 2.84 11.70 -4.70
N ASP A 68 1.94 12.70 -4.67
CA ASP A 68 0.82 12.84 -5.61
C ASP A 68 -0.05 11.59 -5.79
N CYS A 69 -0.16 10.80 -4.72
CA CYS A 69 -0.97 9.60 -4.62
C CYS A 69 -2.03 9.75 -3.54
N ALA A 70 -3.01 8.84 -3.51
CA ALA A 70 -3.89 8.63 -2.37
C ALA A 70 -3.75 7.19 -1.89
N PHE A 71 -4.02 6.95 -0.62
CA PHE A 71 -4.01 5.61 -0.04
C PHE A 71 -5.45 5.11 0.14
N PHE A 72 -5.62 3.80 0.12
CA PHE A 72 -6.84 3.13 0.53
C PHE A 72 -6.48 1.86 1.31
N GLY A 73 -7.06 1.68 2.49
CA GLY A 73 -6.86 0.47 3.28
C GLY A 73 -8.16 -0.06 3.86
N HIS A 74 -8.29 -1.38 3.93
CA HIS A 74 -9.41 -2.05 4.60
C HIS A 74 -8.93 -2.92 5.76
N SER A 75 -9.57 -2.82 6.93
CA SER A 75 -9.23 -3.57 8.15
C SER A 75 -7.75 -3.37 8.52
N MET A 76 -6.94 -4.43 8.63
CA MET A 76 -5.48 -4.33 8.82
C MET A 76 -4.81 -3.40 7.80
N GLY A 77 -5.30 -3.37 6.57
CA GLY A 77 -4.79 -2.48 5.52
C GLY A 77 -5.02 -1.00 5.82
N ALA A 78 -6.08 -0.64 6.55
CA ALA A 78 -6.33 0.75 6.97
C ALA A 78 -5.29 1.20 8.01
N VAL A 79 -4.98 0.33 8.97
CA VAL A 79 -3.91 0.56 9.95
C VAL A 79 -2.57 0.70 9.24
N LEU A 80 -2.23 -0.23 8.34
CA LEU A 80 -0.98 -0.17 7.59
C LEU A 80 -0.86 1.09 6.73
N ALA A 81 -1.94 1.51 6.06
CA ALA A 81 -1.96 2.74 5.26
C ALA A 81 -1.70 3.98 6.13
N TYR A 82 -2.33 4.06 7.31
CA TYR A 82 -2.14 5.14 8.26
C TYR A 82 -0.70 5.19 8.80
N GLU A 83 -0.17 4.05 9.25
CA GLU A 83 1.19 3.97 9.79
C GLU A 83 2.25 4.32 8.73
N VAL A 84 2.07 3.89 7.48
CA VAL A 84 2.95 4.27 6.37
C VAL A 84 2.86 5.77 6.07
N ALA A 85 1.67 6.37 6.12
CA ALA A 85 1.53 7.81 5.96
C ALA A 85 2.26 8.59 7.10
N CYS A 86 2.18 8.10 8.34
CA CYS A 86 2.94 8.65 9.46
C CYS A 86 4.45 8.52 9.25
N ALA A 87 4.93 7.33 8.86
CA ALA A 87 6.35 7.08 8.59
C ALA A 87 6.89 7.95 7.45
N LEU A 88 6.13 8.14 6.36
CA LEU A 88 6.50 9.06 5.29
C LEU A 88 6.70 10.50 5.81
N ARG A 89 5.76 10.97 6.64
CA ARG A 89 5.84 12.30 7.25
C ARG A 89 7.05 12.44 8.17
N GLU A 90 7.32 11.44 9.01
CA GLU A 90 8.48 11.42 9.91
C GLU A 90 9.81 11.42 9.15
N ARG A 91 9.84 10.78 7.98
CA ARG A 91 11.00 10.75 7.08
C ARG A 91 11.10 12.00 6.18
N GLY A 92 10.25 13.00 6.37
CA GLY A 92 10.25 14.24 5.58
C GLY A 92 9.83 14.05 4.11
N ARG A 93 9.08 12.98 3.81
CA ARG A 93 8.53 12.70 2.48
C ARG A 93 7.17 13.39 2.29
N PRO A 94 6.72 13.66 1.04
CA PRO A 94 5.46 14.36 0.79
C PRO A 94 4.23 13.65 1.36
N GLY A 95 4.19 12.33 1.27
CA GLY A 95 3.06 11.52 1.73
C GLY A 95 1.86 11.55 0.78
N PRO A 96 0.81 10.75 1.07
CA PRO A 96 -0.40 10.73 0.27
C PRO A 96 -1.22 12.02 0.45
N ARG A 97 -1.93 12.43 -0.59
CA ARG A 97 -2.90 13.55 -0.57
C ARG A 97 -4.20 13.21 0.18
N GLY A 98 -4.43 11.94 0.50
CA GLY A 98 -5.60 11.45 1.23
C GLY A 98 -5.47 9.98 1.64
N LEU A 99 -6.21 9.59 2.68
CA LEU A 99 -6.36 8.24 3.23
C LEU A 99 -7.77 7.70 3.01
#